data_AF-A0A9E3FCG3-F1
#
_entry.id   AF-A0A9E3FCG3-F1
#
_cell.length_a   1.000
_cell.length_b   1.000
_cell.length_c   1.000
_cell.angle_alpha   90.00
_cell.angle_beta   90.00
_cell.angle_gamma   90.00
#
_symmetry.space_group_name_H-M   'P 1'
#
loop_
_entity.id
_entity.type
_entity.pdbx_description
1 polymer ?
#
loop_
_entity_poly.entity_id
_entity_poly.type
_entity_poly.pdbx_seq_one_letter_code
_entity_poly.pdbx_strand_id
1 'polypeptide(L)'
;MTRLWTSLLLLALTAPLWAQDAAAPALQVTADERQFFQLGFTLGKAAFAYADLEKRAGRISTDRTHGTQLEQLAALAPAAAHDRTDARDGFTRALALMRTLGAPEAALALVRRAVARLAKPPILSGDVQRLAAFSRRAAQTLASLDEFNQLSAVPESAAIHRWLASPDAPPAGRVWYAEGLIAALAETADAQQMPELLPPVKEIATDLRGLRDWLALRLPDSPTPDQAALEAALDDFLRQASRTGRPQTTPPTIAQLQSLGDISRRLQAQILGDAA
;
A
#
# COMPACT_ATOMS: atom_id res chain seq x y z
N MET A 1 -73.54 -11.39 35.79
CA MET A 1 -72.38 -12.05 36.43
C MET A 1 -71.13 -11.74 35.60
N THR A 2 -70.20 -11.02 36.23
CA THR A 2 -68.76 -10.91 35.93
C THR A 2 -68.30 -10.61 34.49
N ARG A 3 -67.96 -9.34 34.23
CA ARG A 3 -66.75 -8.98 33.48
C ARG A 3 -66.06 -7.78 34.17
N LEU A 4 -65.02 -8.12 34.93
CA LEU A 4 -63.92 -7.23 35.33
C LEU A 4 -63.09 -6.88 34.07
N TRP A 5 -62.36 -5.77 33.90
CA TRP A 5 -62.00 -4.61 34.72
C TRP A 5 -61.38 -3.53 33.76
N THR A 6 -61.72 -2.26 34.01
CA THR A 6 -60.87 -1.03 34.01
C THR A 6 -59.59 -0.97 33.15
N SER A 7 -59.51 -0.06 32.16
CA SER A 7 -59.17 1.39 32.25
C SER A 7 -57.69 1.66 31.94
N LEU A 8 -57.37 2.29 30.79
CA LEU A 8 -57.22 3.74 30.63
C LEU A 8 -56.00 4.30 31.40
N LEU A 9 -54.93 4.70 30.68
CA LEU A 9 -54.61 6.13 30.55
C LEU A 9 -53.47 6.41 29.56
N LEU A 10 -53.78 7.38 28.70
CA LEU A 10 -52.96 8.49 28.17
C LEU A 10 -51.72 8.25 27.31
N LEU A 11 -51.88 8.73 26.06
CA LEU A 11 -50.89 9.42 25.25
C LEU A 11 -49.93 10.29 26.08
N ALA A 12 -48.63 10.04 25.89
CA ALA A 12 -47.59 11.06 25.93
C ALA A 12 -46.76 10.95 24.65
N LEU A 13 -46.88 11.98 23.82
CA LEU A 13 -45.83 12.63 23.03
C LEU A 13 -44.64 11.78 22.54
N THR A 14 -44.62 11.62 21.21
CA THR A 14 -43.48 11.93 20.33
C THR A 14 -42.09 11.94 20.98
N ALA A 15 -41.40 10.82 20.89
CA ALA A 15 -39.95 10.83 20.64
C ALA A 15 -39.74 10.08 19.32
N PRO A 16 -39.10 10.69 18.30
CA PRO A 16 -38.67 9.92 17.15
C PRO A 16 -37.73 8.83 17.66
N LEU A 17 -37.99 7.58 17.27
CA LEU A 17 -37.07 6.44 17.35
C LEU A 17 -35.90 6.68 16.39
N TRP A 18 -35.20 7.80 16.59
CA TRP A 18 -33.82 7.93 16.16
C TRP A 18 -33.09 7.52 17.43
N ALA A 19 -33.07 6.20 17.67
CA ALA A 19 -31.99 5.64 18.45
C ALA A 19 -30.75 6.27 17.84
N GLN A 20 -30.05 7.05 18.65
CA GLN A 20 -28.75 7.59 18.31
C GLN A 20 -28.03 6.45 17.60
N ASP A 21 -27.70 6.63 16.32
CA ASP A 21 -26.63 5.88 15.67
C ASP A 21 -25.42 6.16 16.55
N ALA A 22 -25.28 5.40 17.63
CA ALA A 22 -24.05 5.24 18.33
C ALA A 22 -23.18 4.60 17.26
N ALA A 23 -22.44 5.45 16.55
CA ALA A 23 -21.48 5.06 15.54
C ALA A 23 -20.73 3.88 16.14
N ALA A 24 -21.03 2.69 15.62
CA ALA A 24 -20.51 1.48 16.21
C ALA A 24 -18.98 1.61 16.16
N PRO A 25 -18.29 1.20 17.24
CA PRO A 25 -16.92 1.59 17.45
C PRO A 25 -16.06 1.16 16.24
N ALA A 26 -15.29 2.12 15.73
CA ALA A 26 -14.26 1.85 14.74
C ALA A 26 -13.35 0.71 15.23
N LEU A 27 -12.71 0.00 14.31
CA LEU A 27 -11.75 -1.05 14.68
C LEU A 27 -10.80 -0.51 15.76
N GLN A 28 -10.69 -1.23 16.87
CA GLN A 28 -9.79 -0.83 17.95
C GLN A 28 -8.34 -1.09 17.55
N VAL A 29 -7.78 -0.14 16.81
CA VAL A 29 -6.38 -0.11 16.37
C VAL A 29 -5.62 0.84 17.30
N THR A 30 -4.49 0.38 17.81
CA THR A 30 -3.59 1.20 18.63
C THR A 30 -2.86 2.25 17.76
N ALA A 31 -2.30 3.28 18.40
CA ALA A 31 -1.55 4.30 17.67
C ALA A 31 -0.33 3.70 16.93
N ASP A 32 0.35 2.75 17.54
CA ASP A 32 1.53 2.09 16.96
C ASP A 32 1.14 1.24 15.75
N GLU A 33 0.06 0.46 15.84
CA GLU A 33 -0.46 -0.34 14.72
C GLU A 33 -0.80 0.54 13.50
N ARG A 34 -1.45 1.71 13.73
CA ARG A 34 -1.68 2.70 12.66
C ARG A 34 -0.38 3.18 12.04
N GLN A 35 0.64 3.46 12.86
CA GLN A 35 1.94 3.93 12.38
C GLN A 35 2.70 2.86 11.59
N PHE A 36 2.60 1.57 11.96
CA PHE A 36 3.18 0.48 11.17
C PHE A 36 2.50 0.32 9.82
N PHE A 37 1.17 0.40 9.77
CA PHE A 37 0.42 0.43 8.50
C PHE A 37 0.85 1.62 7.64
N GLN A 38 0.86 2.83 8.22
CA GLN A 38 1.29 4.05 7.53
C GLN A 38 2.74 3.92 7.01
N LEU A 39 3.62 3.30 7.78
CA LEU A 39 5.02 3.06 7.39
C LEU A 39 5.10 2.16 6.16
N GLY A 40 4.45 0.99 6.21
CA GLY A 40 4.38 0.06 5.08
C GLY A 40 3.82 0.75 3.84
N PHE A 41 2.68 1.42 3.99
CA PHE A 41 2.03 2.15 2.90
C PHE A 41 2.93 3.23 2.28
N THR A 42 3.53 4.06 3.13
CA THR A 42 4.40 5.15 2.68
C THR A 42 5.66 4.62 1.98
N LEU A 43 6.27 3.55 2.50
CA LEU A 43 7.43 2.90 1.88
C LEU A 43 7.07 2.26 0.54
N GLY A 44 5.94 1.56 0.46
CA GLY A 44 5.46 0.97 -0.79
C GLY A 44 5.22 2.04 -1.87
N LYS A 45 4.49 3.11 -1.55
CA LYS A 45 4.24 4.21 -2.50
C LYS A 45 5.53 4.88 -2.95
N ALA A 46 6.48 5.11 -2.03
CA ALA A 46 7.75 5.74 -2.36
C ALA A 46 8.62 4.86 -3.25
N ALA A 47 8.69 3.57 -2.95
CA ALA A 47 9.48 2.59 -3.68
C ALA A 47 8.96 2.37 -5.10
N PHE A 48 7.64 2.47 -5.30
CA PHE A 48 6.97 2.24 -6.59
C PHE A 48 6.47 3.52 -7.29
N ALA A 49 6.96 4.68 -6.88
CA ALA A 49 6.61 5.96 -7.50
C ALA A 49 6.91 6.02 -9.02
N TYR A 50 7.89 5.24 -9.49
CA TYR A 50 8.32 5.21 -10.89
C TYR A 50 7.67 4.09 -11.73
N ALA A 51 6.71 3.34 -11.19
CA ALA A 51 6.19 2.15 -11.88
C ALA A 51 5.59 2.48 -13.27
N ASP A 52 4.86 3.59 -13.40
CA ASP A 52 4.35 4.04 -14.71
C ASP A 52 5.49 4.44 -15.67
N LEU A 53 6.52 5.12 -15.16
CA LEU A 53 7.69 5.49 -15.95
C LEU A 53 8.37 4.25 -16.53
N GLU A 54 8.59 3.22 -15.71
CA GLU A 54 9.15 1.95 -16.14
C GLU A 54 8.28 1.30 -17.22
N LYS A 55 6.97 1.21 -17.00
CA LYS A 55 6.02 0.66 -17.97
C LYS A 55 6.10 1.38 -19.32
N ARG A 56 6.13 2.72 -19.29
CA ARG A 56 6.19 3.55 -20.50
C ARG A 56 7.54 3.41 -21.20
N ALA A 57 8.64 3.37 -20.45
CA ALA A 57 9.97 3.15 -21.01
C ALA A 57 10.11 1.76 -21.65
N GLY A 58 9.56 0.72 -21.03
CA GLY A 58 9.55 -0.64 -21.57
C GLY A 58 8.78 -0.76 -22.90
N ARG A 59 7.75 0.06 -23.12
CA ARG A 59 7.06 0.12 -24.43
C ARG A 59 7.95 0.75 -25.50
N ILE A 60 8.75 1.76 -25.16
CA ILE A 60 9.64 2.44 -26.11
C ILE A 60 10.74 1.50 -26.61
N SER A 61 11.26 0.61 -25.76
CA SER A 61 12.31 -0.33 -26.17
C SER A 61 11.85 -1.35 -27.22
N THR A 62 10.55 -1.47 -27.48
CA THR A 62 9.99 -2.37 -28.51
C THR A 62 9.95 -1.76 -29.91
N ASP A 63 10.16 -0.44 -30.05
CA ASP A 63 10.20 0.26 -31.34
C ASP A 63 11.54 0.01 -32.05
N ARG A 64 11.59 -0.03 -33.38
CA ARG A 64 12.81 -0.44 -34.13
C ARG A 64 13.73 0.71 -34.54
N THR A 65 13.29 1.96 -34.43
CA THR A 65 14.05 3.14 -34.85
C THR A 65 14.69 3.85 -33.65
N HIS A 66 16.01 3.73 -33.54
CA HIS A 66 16.80 4.33 -32.45
C HIS A 66 16.58 5.85 -32.25
N GLY A 67 16.39 6.62 -33.32
CA GLY A 67 16.11 8.06 -33.22
C GLY A 67 14.78 8.36 -32.52
N THR A 68 13.72 7.66 -32.95
CA THR A 68 12.38 7.76 -32.35
C THR A 68 12.38 7.32 -30.88
N GLN A 69 13.10 6.25 -30.55
CA GLN A 69 13.24 5.79 -29.17
C GLN A 69 13.88 6.86 -28.27
N LEU A 70 14.90 7.57 -28.75
CA LEU A 70 15.56 8.62 -27.98
C LEU A 70 14.66 9.82 -27.73
N GLU A 71 13.87 10.23 -28.71
CA GLU A 71 12.89 11.30 -28.57
C GLU A 71 11.79 10.92 -27.57
N GLN A 72 11.26 9.71 -27.69
CA GLN A 72 10.25 9.20 -26.77
C GLN A 72 10.78 9.08 -25.33
N LEU A 73 12.00 8.56 -25.13
CA LEU A 73 12.63 8.52 -23.80
C LEU A 73 12.89 9.93 -23.25
N ALA A 74 13.31 10.87 -24.10
CA ALA A 74 13.52 12.26 -23.70
C ALA A 74 12.21 12.94 -23.28
N ALA A 75 11.08 12.58 -23.90
CA ALA A 75 9.75 13.10 -23.54
C ALA A 75 9.29 12.65 -22.15
N LEU A 76 9.85 11.55 -21.61
CA LEU A 76 9.54 11.06 -20.27
C LEU A 76 10.28 11.81 -19.14
N ALA A 77 11.30 12.61 -19.46
CA ALA A 77 12.15 13.26 -18.45
C ALA A 77 11.37 14.13 -17.42
N PRO A 78 10.32 14.89 -17.78
CA PRO A 78 9.52 15.63 -16.80
C PRO A 78 8.78 14.72 -15.81
N ALA A 79 8.22 13.60 -16.29
CA ALA A 79 7.57 12.62 -15.43
C ALA A 79 8.60 11.98 -14.48
N ALA A 80 9.75 11.57 -14.99
CA ALA A 80 10.83 11.03 -14.18
C ALA A 80 11.30 11.98 -13.06
N ALA A 81 11.32 13.29 -13.32
CA ALA A 81 11.67 14.30 -12.30
C ALA A 81 10.58 14.47 -11.24
N HIS A 82 9.31 14.38 -11.64
CA HIS A 82 8.16 14.40 -10.73
C HIS A 82 8.16 13.15 -9.83
N ASP A 83 8.25 11.95 -10.42
CA ASP A 83 8.27 10.67 -9.71
C ASP A 83 9.45 10.61 -8.71
N ARG A 84 10.61 11.18 -9.08
CA ARG A 84 11.76 11.34 -8.17
C ARG A 84 11.44 12.17 -6.94
N THR A 85 10.69 13.25 -7.14
CA THR A 85 10.28 14.15 -6.04
C THR A 85 9.31 13.42 -5.11
N ASP A 86 8.33 12.72 -5.69
CA ASP A 86 7.34 11.95 -4.93
C ASP A 86 7.99 10.81 -4.14
N ALA A 87 8.92 10.07 -4.78
CA ALA A 87 9.72 9.04 -4.11
C ALA A 87 10.51 9.63 -2.93
N ARG A 88 11.18 10.77 -3.13
CA ARG A 88 11.98 11.43 -2.09
C ARG A 88 11.11 11.82 -0.90
N ASP A 89 9.97 12.44 -1.18
CA ASP A 89 9.07 12.94 -0.15
C ASP A 89 8.42 11.77 0.60
N GLY A 90 8.07 10.69 -0.09
CA GLY A 90 7.64 9.42 0.49
C GLY A 90 8.69 8.79 1.40
N PHE A 91 9.92 8.60 0.93
CA PHE A 91 11.01 8.07 1.77
C PHE A 91 11.35 8.98 2.95
N THR A 92 11.19 10.30 2.81
CA THR A 92 11.38 11.25 3.91
C THR A 92 10.32 11.06 5.00
N ARG A 93 9.04 10.91 4.61
CA ARG A 93 7.94 10.58 5.54
C ARG A 93 8.14 9.22 6.21
N ALA A 94 8.52 8.21 5.44
CA ALA A 94 8.84 6.88 5.97
C ALA A 94 9.97 6.93 7.00
N LEU A 95 11.04 7.67 6.72
CA LEU A 95 12.17 7.84 7.65
C LEU A 95 11.73 8.50 8.96
N ALA A 96 10.80 9.47 8.90
CA ALA A 96 10.23 10.07 10.11
C ALA A 96 9.40 9.06 10.92
N LEU A 97 8.53 8.27 10.25
CA LEU A 97 7.75 7.21 10.90
C LEU A 97 8.65 6.16 11.57
N MET A 98 9.69 5.70 10.87
CA MET A 98 10.65 4.74 11.44
C MET A 98 11.32 5.27 12.71
N ARG A 99 11.64 6.56 12.78
CA ARG A 99 12.22 7.16 14.00
C ARG A 99 11.21 7.17 15.15
N THR A 100 9.96 7.54 14.87
CA THR A 100 8.88 7.53 15.87
C THR A 100 8.62 6.13 16.42
N LEU A 101 8.68 5.13 15.55
CA LEU A 101 8.52 3.71 15.88
C LEU A 101 9.77 3.07 16.52
N GLY A 102 10.83 3.84 16.78
CA GLY A 102 12.04 3.33 17.42
C GLY A 102 12.88 2.38 16.56
N ALA A 103 12.86 2.53 15.23
CA ALA A 103 13.65 1.69 14.33
C ALA A 103 15.16 1.81 14.60
N PRO A 104 15.91 0.69 14.58
CA PRO A 104 17.34 0.71 14.80
C PRO A 104 18.08 1.39 13.64
N GLU A 105 19.28 1.92 13.92
CA GLU A 105 20.08 2.65 12.94
C GLU A 105 20.36 1.84 11.67
N ALA A 106 20.48 0.51 11.78
CA ALA A 106 20.67 -0.37 10.62
C ALA A 106 19.49 -0.29 9.62
N ALA A 107 18.25 -0.19 10.11
CA ALA A 107 17.07 -0.03 9.27
C ALA A 107 16.96 1.42 8.75
N LEU A 108 17.20 2.42 9.61
CA LEU A 108 17.16 3.84 9.25
C LEU A 108 18.19 4.21 8.18
N ALA A 109 19.40 3.64 8.24
CA ALA A 109 20.51 3.99 7.36
C ALA A 109 20.21 3.68 5.88
N LEU A 110 19.42 2.65 5.60
CA LEU A 110 19.04 2.30 4.24
C LEU A 110 18.06 3.34 3.65
N VAL A 111 16.98 3.68 4.37
CA VAL A 111 16.02 4.70 3.93
C VAL A 111 16.66 6.09 3.87
N ARG A 112 17.51 6.43 4.83
CA ARG A 112 18.27 7.70 4.80
C ARG A 112 19.18 7.80 3.57
N ARG A 113 19.82 6.70 3.14
CA ARG A 113 20.62 6.68 1.90
C ARG A 113 19.76 6.90 0.66
N ALA A 114 18.56 6.31 0.61
CA ALA A 114 17.60 6.57 -0.46
C ALA A 114 17.22 8.06 -0.53
N VAL A 115 16.84 8.68 0.59
CA VAL A 115 16.54 10.13 0.66
C VAL A 115 17.73 10.98 0.21
N ALA A 116 18.93 10.70 0.73
CA ALA A 116 20.13 11.47 0.39
C ALA A 116 20.53 11.34 -1.09
N ARG A 117 20.26 10.19 -1.71
CA ARG A 117 20.46 9.97 -3.15
C ARG A 117 19.46 10.78 -3.97
N LEU A 118 18.18 10.69 -3.63
CA LEU A 118 17.10 11.36 -4.36
C LEU A 118 17.17 12.88 -4.25
N ALA A 119 17.76 13.41 -3.16
CA ALA A 119 18.01 14.84 -2.99
C ALA A 119 19.06 15.43 -3.95
N LYS A 120 19.88 14.58 -4.59
CA LYS A 120 20.89 15.00 -5.58
C LYS A 120 20.35 14.75 -6.99
N PRO A 121 20.92 15.40 -8.03
CA PRO A 121 20.61 15.06 -9.41
C PRO A 121 20.90 13.57 -9.72
N PRO A 122 20.18 12.96 -10.69
CA PRO A 122 20.45 11.59 -11.10
C PRO A 122 21.91 11.41 -11.51
N ILE A 123 22.51 10.30 -11.06
CA ILE A 123 23.89 9.97 -11.41
C ILE A 123 23.89 9.40 -12.83
N LEU A 124 24.55 10.11 -13.75
CA LEU A 124 24.78 9.62 -15.10
C LEU A 124 26.11 8.86 -15.11
N SER A 125 26.08 7.56 -15.38
CA SER A 125 27.28 6.70 -15.42
C SER A 125 27.26 5.74 -16.59
N GLY A 126 28.44 5.28 -17.02
CA GLY A 126 28.58 4.28 -18.07
C GLY A 126 27.88 4.68 -19.37
N ASP A 127 26.99 3.82 -19.85
CA ASP A 127 26.25 3.97 -21.11
C ASP A 127 25.29 5.16 -21.06
N VAL A 128 24.70 5.44 -19.89
CA VAL A 128 23.82 6.60 -19.67
C VAL A 128 24.60 7.91 -19.80
N GLN A 129 25.85 7.95 -19.32
CA GLN A 129 26.71 9.12 -19.49
C GLN A 129 27.08 9.34 -20.96
N ARG A 130 27.33 8.27 -21.73
CA ARG A 130 27.57 8.38 -23.18
C ARG A 130 26.33 8.88 -23.91
N LEU A 131 25.16 8.40 -23.51
CA LEU A 131 23.87 8.84 -24.07
C LEU A 131 23.62 10.34 -23.86
N ALA A 132 24.09 10.89 -22.75
CA ALA A 132 23.90 12.31 -22.42
C ALA A 132 24.53 13.26 -23.45
N ALA A 133 25.53 12.80 -24.22
CA ALA A 133 26.12 13.56 -25.32
C ALA A 133 25.16 13.73 -26.52
N PHE A 134 24.20 12.81 -26.68
CA PHE A 134 23.20 12.82 -27.75
C PHE A 134 21.86 13.37 -27.27
N SER A 135 21.42 12.95 -26.08
CA SER A 135 20.19 13.42 -25.45
C SER A 135 20.30 13.37 -23.94
N ARG A 136 20.54 14.55 -23.34
CA ARG A 136 20.60 14.70 -21.87
C ARG A 136 19.30 14.27 -21.19
N ARG A 137 18.16 14.53 -21.83
CA ARG A 137 16.84 14.16 -21.30
C ARG A 137 16.62 12.64 -21.30
N ALA A 138 16.96 11.95 -22.39
CA ALA A 138 16.87 10.50 -22.44
C ALA A 138 17.80 9.86 -21.40
N ALA A 139 19.01 10.39 -21.24
CA ALA A 139 19.94 9.94 -20.20
C ALA A 139 19.38 10.13 -18.78
N GLN A 140 18.70 11.25 -18.50
CA GLN A 140 18.03 11.48 -17.21
C GLN A 140 16.90 10.49 -16.95
N THR A 141 16.09 10.16 -17.97
CA THR A 141 15.04 9.14 -17.87
C THR A 141 15.65 7.78 -17.50
N LEU A 142 16.68 7.33 -18.22
CA LEU A 142 17.33 6.04 -17.94
C LEU A 142 17.99 6.00 -16.56
N ALA A 143 18.70 7.07 -16.16
CA ALA A 143 19.27 7.15 -14.82
C ALA A 143 18.20 7.06 -13.71
N SER A 144 16.99 7.60 -13.97
CA SER A 144 15.88 7.52 -13.03
C SER A 144 15.29 6.11 -12.93
N LEU A 145 15.28 5.35 -14.05
CA LEU A 145 14.90 3.93 -14.04
C LEU A 145 15.92 3.07 -13.29
N ASP A 146 17.22 3.34 -13.46
CA ASP A 146 18.27 2.66 -12.68
C ASP A 146 18.14 2.94 -11.18
N GLU A 147 17.71 4.16 -10.81
CA GLU A 147 17.40 4.49 -9.43
C GLU A 147 16.15 3.78 -8.93
N PHE A 148 15.08 3.71 -9.73
CA PHE A 148 13.88 2.95 -9.38
C PHE A 148 14.23 1.50 -9.02
N ASN A 149 15.03 0.81 -9.83
CA ASN A 149 15.48 -0.56 -9.55
C ASN A 149 16.20 -0.72 -8.19
N GLN A 150 16.89 0.33 -7.73
CA GLN A 150 17.57 0.32 -6.43
C GLN A 150 16.61 0.64 -5.28
N LEU A 151 15.60 1.47 -5.53
CA LEU A 151 14.65 1.95 -4.54
C LEU A 151 13.49 0.97 -4.32
N SER A 152 13.08 0.23 -5.34
CA SER A 152 12.00 -0.76 -5.27
C SER A 152 12.30 -1.89 -4.27
N ALA A 153 13.58 -2.21 -4.04
CA ALA A 153 14.02 -3.21 -3.08
C ALA A 153 14.10 -2.71 -1.62
N VAL A 154 13.93 -1.40 -1.38
CA VAL A 154 14.06 -0.82 -0.03
C VAL A 154 13.08 -1.41 0.98
N PRO A 155 11.76 -1.52 0.68
CA PRO A 155 10.79 -2.07 1.62
C PRO A 155 11.07 -3.53 2.01
N GLU A 156 11.72 -4.27 1.12
CA GLU A 156 12.07 -5.69 1.30
C GLU A 156 13.46 -5.91 1.92
N SER A 157 14.10 -4.84 2.42
CA SER A 157 15.43 -4.97 2.96
C SER A 157 15.46 -5.85 4.21
N ALA A 158 16.46 -6.73 4.30
CA ALA A 158 16.66 -7.60 5.46
C ALA A 158 16.82 -6.83 6.78
N ALA A 159 17.26 -5.57 6.74
CA ALA A 159 17.37 -4.73 7.93
C ALA A 159 15.98 -4.36 8.49
N ILE A 160 15.03 -3.99 7.63
CA ILE A 160 13.65 -3.68 8.04
C ILE A 160 12.96 -4.96 8.52
N HIS A 161 13.07 -6.05 7.77
CA HIS A 161 12.49 -7.35 8.17
C HIS A 161 13.00 -7.86 9.52
N ARG A 162 14.31 -7.73 9.80
CA ARG A 162 14.88 -8.09 11.11
C ARG A 162 14.37 -7.22 12.24
N TRP A 163 14.18 -5.92 12.00
CA TRP A 163 13.59 -5.03 13.00
C TRP A 163 12.13 -5.39 13.28
N LEU A 164 11.32 -5.62 12.25
CA LEU A 164 9.91 -6.01 12.41
C LEU A 164 9.72 -7.39 13.06
N ALA A 165 10.73 -8.26 12.95
CA ALA A 165 10.76 -9.56 13.63
C ALA A 165 11.41 -9.50 15.04
N SER A 166 11.93 -8.33 15.45
CA SER A 166 12.60 -8.19 16.73
C SER A 166 11.58 -8.09 17.88
N PRO A 167 11.97 -8.44 19.13
CA PRO A 167 11.11 -8.25 20.30
C PRO A 167 10.73 -6.79 20.57
N ASP A 168 11.51 -5.84 20.03
CA ASP A 168 11.28 -4.41 20.20
C ASP A 168 10.12 -3.89 19.33
N ALA A 169 9.72 -4.65 18.31
CA ALA A 169 8.53 -4.35 17.51
C ALA A 169 7.32 -5.12 18.06
N PRO A 170 6.13 -4.49 18.15
CA PRO A 170 4.93 -5.18 18.57
C PRO A 170 4.61 -6.31 17.57
N PRO A 171 4.10 -7.49 18.03
CA PRO A 171 3.78 -8.60 17.14
C PRO A 171 2.83 -8.23 15.99
N ALA A 172 1.86 -7.35 16.26
CA ALA A 172 0.93 -6.84 15.24
C ALA A 172 1.61 -5.88 14.24
N GLY A 173 2.74 -5.24 14.61
CA GLY A 173 3.45 -4.29 13.76
C GLY A 173 3.95 -4.90 12.45
N ARG A 174 4.38 -6.16 12.48
CA ARG A 174 4.77 -6.89 11.25
C ARG A 174 3.58 -7.11 10.31
N VAL A 175 2.43 -7.50 10.86
CA VAL A 175 1.20 -7.69 10.08
C VAL A 175 0.80 -6.36 9.45
N TRP A 176 0.70 -5.30 10.26
CA TRP A 176 0.30 -3.98 9.77
C TRP A 176 1.25 -3.38 8.75
N TYR A 177 2.56 -3.57 8.93
CA TYR A 177 3.55 -3.17 7.94
C TYR A 177 3.35 -3.88 6.60
N ALA A 178 3.19 -5.22 6.61
CA ALA A 178 2.97 -6.01 5.41
C ALA A 178 1.67 -5.59 4.70
N GLU A 179 0.60 -5.36 5.46
CA GLU A 179 -0.67 -4.86 4.91
C GLU A 179 -0.54 -3.47 4.30
N GLY A 180 0.18 -2.56 4.96
CA GLY A 180 0.47 -1.24 4.39
C GLY A 180 1.20 -1.36 3.05
N LEU A 181 2.20 -2.24 2.95
CA LEU A 181 2.91 -2.49 1.69
C LEU A 181 2.00 -3.05 0.60
N ILE A 182 1.22 -4.08 0.92
CA ILE A 182 0.27 -4.70 -0.02
C ILE A 182 -0.74 -3.65 -0.48
N ALA A 183 -1.26 -2.82 0.41
CA ALA A 183 -2.20 -1.74 0.07
C ALA A 183 -1.58 -0.74 -0.91
N ALA A 184 -0.36 -0.26 -0.64
CA ALA A 184 0.33 0.66 -1.52
C ALA A 184 0.62 0.06 -2.91
N LEU A 185 1.02 -1.21 -2.95
CA LEU A 185 1.25 -1.93 -4.19
C LEU A 185 -0.04 -2.18 -4.95
N ALA A 186 -1.11 -2.60 -4.27
CA ALA A 186 -2.41 -2.85 -4.88
C ALA A 186 -2.98 -1.57 -5.50
N GLU A 187 -2.92 -0.43 -4.79
CA GLU A 187 -3.32 0.85 -5.37
C GLU A 187 -2.49 1.23 -6.60
N THR A 188 -1.18 1.02 -6.53
CA THR A 188 -0.28 1.37 -7.64
C THR A 188 -0.50 0.45 -8.83
N ALA A 189 -0.65 -0.85 -8.59
CA ALA A 189 -0.94 -1.87 -9.60
C ALA A 189 -2.32 -1.68 -10.23
N ASP A 190 -3.34 -1.31 -9.45
CA ASP A 190 -4.69 -1.02 -9.94
C ASP A 190 -4.68 0.26 -10.80
N ALA A 191 -4.17 1.37 -10.26
CA ALA A 191 -4.10 2.65 -10.95
C ALA A 191 -3.33 2.56 -12.28
N GLN A 192 -2.26 1.77 -12.31
CA GLN A 192 -1.40 1.62 -13.48
C GLN A 192 -1.73 0.39 -14.32
N GLN A 193 -2.69 -0.45 -13.94
CA GLN A 193 -2.98 -1.74 -14.58
C GLN A 193 -1.71 -2.60 -14.78
N MET A 194 -0.98 -2.85 -13.68
CA MET A 194 0.28 -3.58 -13.62
C MET A 194 0.22 -4.70 -12.56
N PRO A 195 -0.48 -5.82 -12.84
CA PRO A 195 -0.55 -6.95 -11.91
C PRO A 195 0.81 -7.53 -11.51
N GLU A 196 1.81 -7.40 -12.37
CA GLU A 196 3.18 -7.86 -12.16
C GLU A 196 3.93 -7.15 -11.03
N LEU A 197 3.45 -6.00 -10.54
CA LEU A 197 4.04 -5.31 -9.39
C LEU A 197 3.80 -6.04 -8.08
N LEU A 198 2.70 -6.81 -8.01
CA LEU A 198 2.36 -7.54 -6.81
C LEU A 198 3.06 -8.90 -6.79
N PRO A 199 3.44 -9.39 -5.60
CA PRO A 199 3.99 -10.73 -5.46
C PRO A 199 2.94 -11.79 -5.87
N PRO A 200 3.35 -13.05 -6.05
CA PRO A 200 2.42 -14.13 -6.37
C PRO A 200 1.25 -14.19 -5.37
N VAL A 201 0.06 -14.54 -5.88
CA VAL A 201 -1.18 -14.57 -5.08
C VAL A 201 -1.04 -15.38 -3.78
N LYS A 202 -0.21 -16.44 -3.77
CA LYS A 202 0.05 -17.26 -2.59
C LYS A 202 0.79 -16.50 -1.48
N GLU A 203 1.73 -15.63 -1.84
CA GLU A 203 2.49 -14.81 -0.89
C GLU A 203 1.57 -13.75 -0.28
N ILE A 204 0.84 -13.01 -1.13
CA ILE A 204 -0.19 -12.05 -0.68
C ILE A 204 -1.19 -12.72 0.27
N ALA A 205 -1.71 -13.89 -0.11
CA ALA A 205 -2.66 -14.63 0.71
C ALA A 205 -2.04 -15.18 2.02
N THR A 206 -0.73 -15.30 2.12
CA THR A 206 -0.06 -15.69 3.37
C THR A 206 -0.02 -14.51 4.32
N ASP A 207 0.30 -13.32 3.83
CA ASP A 207 0.33 -12.10 4.64
C ASP A 207 -1.09 -11.70 5.10
N LEU A 208 -2.07 -11.73 4.18
CA LEU A 208 -3.47 -11.40 4.46
C LEU A 208 -4.18 -12.34 5.46
N ARG A 209 -3.67 -13.57 5.65
CA ARG A 209 -4.20 -14.45 6.72
C ARG A 209 -3.89 -13.89 8.09
N GLY A 210 -2.72 -13.27 8.27
CA GLY A 210 -2.37 -12.60 9.53
C GLY A 210 -3.34 -11.47 9.84
N LEU A 211 -3.72 -10.68 8.85
CA LEU A 211 -4.74 -9.63 9.00
C LEU A 211 -6.11 -10.22 9.32
N ARG A 212 -6.54 -11.27 8.62
CA ARG A 212 -7.82 -11.94 8.91
C ARG A 212 -7.87 -12.43 10.35
N ASP A 213 -6.82 -13.12 10.79
CA ASP A 213 -6.75 -13.67 12.15
C ASP A 213 -6.73 -12.53 13.19
N TRP A 214 -6.08 -11.40 12.88
CA TRP A 214 -6.13 -10.19 13.72
C TRP A 214 -7.54 -9.58 13.77
N LEU A 215 -8.22 -9.45 12.63
CA LEU A 215 -9.59 -8.90 12.54
C LEU A 215 -10.57 -9.74 13.36
N ALA A 216 -10.51 -11.06 13.22
CA ALA A 216 -11.39 -11.99 13.94
C ALA A 216 -11.30 -11.86 15.47
N LEU A 217 -10.13 -11.46 16.01
CA LEU A 217 -9.94 -11.25 17.44
C LEU A 217 -10.45 -9.89 17.95
N ARG A 218 -10.73 -8.94 17.04
CA ARG A 218 -10.94 -7.52 17.35
C ARG A 218 -12.31 -7.01 16.92
N LEU A 219 -12.99 -7.73 16.02
CA LEU A 219 -14.34 -7.41 15.62
C LEU A 219 -15.30 -7.63 16.81
N PRO A 220 -16.24 -6.69 17.05
CA PRO A 220 -17.26 -6.89 18.07
C PRO A 220 -18.26 -7.97 17.63
N ASP A 221 -19.00 -8.53 18.59
CA ASP A 221 -20.06 -9.54 18.32
C ASP A 221 -21.14 -9.03 17.34
N SER A 222 -21.29 -7.71 17.22
CA SER A 222 -22.18 -7.05 16.26
C SER A 222 -21.38 -6.03 15.44
N PRO A 223 -20.68 -6.47 14.38
CA PRO A 223 -19.86 -5.59 13.55
C PRO A 223 -20.72 -4.60 12.76
N THR A 224 -20.13 -3.47 12.40
CA THR A 224 -20.76 -2.53 11.46
C THR A 224 -20.92 -3.16 10.08
N PRO A 225 -21.82 -2.63 9.22
CA PRO A 225 -21.91 -3.08 7.84
C PRO A 225 -20.56 -3.03 7.10
N ASP A 226 -19.75 -2.00 7.31
CA ASP A 226 -18.44 -1.85 6.68
C ASP A 226 -17.42 -2.87 7.20
N GLN A 227 -17.42 -3.13 8.50
CA GLN A 227 -16.57 -4.15 9.13
C GLN A 227 -16.93 -5.55 8.64
N ALA A 228 -18.21 -5.89 8.60
CA ALA A 228 -18.69 -7.16 8.05
C ALA A 228 -18.36 -7.30 6.56
N ALA A 229 -18.49 -6.22 5.78
CA ALA A 229 -18.15 -6.22 4.37
C ALA A 229 -16.63 -6.35 4.13
N LEU A 230 -15.79 -5.77 4.99
CA LEU A 230 -14.33 -5.92 4.95
C LEU A 230 -13.92 -7.37 5.22
N GLU A 231 -14.43 -7.96 6.30
CA GLU A 231 -14.17 -9.37 6.65
C GLU A 231 -14.62 -10.30 5.52
N ALA A 232 -15.84 -10.12 5.01
CA ALA A 232 -16.37 -10.94 3.92
C ALA A 232 -15.54 -10.82 2.63
N ALA A 233 -15.08 -9.62 2.28
CA ALA A 233 -14.23 -9.40 1.12
C ALA A 233 -12.86 -10.08 1.27
N LEU A 234 -12.24 -9.95 2.44
CA LEU A 234 -10.97 -10.61 2.76
C LEU A 234 -11.09 -12.13 2.68
N ASP A 235 -12.12 -12.69 3.31
CA ASP A 235 -12.40 -14.11 3.26
C ASP A 235 -12.67 -14.62 1.85
N ASP A 236 -13.40 -13.85 1.04
CA ASP A 236 -13.66 -14.22 -0.34
C ASP A 236 -12.39 -14.24 -1.17
N PHE A 237 -11.55 -13.20 -1.04
CA PHE A 237 -10.24 -13.16 -1.66
C PHE A 237 -9.38 -14.39 -1.28
N LEU A 238 -9.29 -14.71 0.02
CA LEU A 238 -8.53 -15.85 0.51
C LEU A 238 -9.07 -17.20 0.00
N ARG A 239 -10.40 -17.34 -0.11
CA ARG A 239 -11.02 -18.52 -0.73
C ARG A 239 -10.69 -18.61 -2.21
N GLN A 240 -10.81 -17.51 -2.96
CA GLN A 240 -10.44 -17.48 -4.38
C GLN A 240 -8.96 -17.84 -4.57
N ALA A 241 -8.07 -17.27 -3.75
CA ALA A 241 -6.64 -17.56 -3.74
C ALA A 241 -6.32 -19.04 -3.44
N SER A 242 -7.10 -19.72 -2.61
CA SER A 242 -6.93 -21.15 -2.33
C SER A 242 -7.40 -22.07 -3.47
N ARG A 243 -8.41 -21.65 -4.23
CA ARG A 243 -9.01 -22.44 -5.33
C ARG A 243 -8.14 -22.49 -6.58
N THR A 244 -7.17 -21.60 -6.72
CA THR A 244 -6.27 -21.57 -7.90
C THR A 244 -5.33 -22.77 -7.98
N GLY A 245 -5.27 -23.64 -6.95
CA GLY A 245 -5.03 -25.10 -6.98
C GLY A 245 -3.75 -25.66 -7.62
N ARG A 246 -3.03 -24.87 -8.41
CA ARG A 246 -1.72 -25.19 -8.98
C ARG A 246 -0.65 -24.43 -8.20
N PRO A 247 0.59 -24.94 -8.15
CA PRO A 247 1.72 -24.16 -7.66
C PRO A 247 1.88 -22.94 -8.58
N GLN A 248 1.24 -21.84 -8.21
CA GLN A 248 1.16 -20.64 -9.03
C GLN A 248 2.11 -19.60 -8.46
N THR A 249 3.19 -19.37 -9.22
CA THR A 249 4.01 -18.15 -9.23
C THR A 249 3.33 -17.05 -10.05
N THR A 250 2.02 -17.16 -10.29
CA THR A 250 1.29 -16.27 -11.19
C THR A 250 0.94 -14.95 -10.48
N PRO A 251 1.15 -13.80 -11.15
CA PRO A 251 0.64 -12.52 -10.69
C PRO A 251 -0.89 -12.53 -10.51
N PRO A 252 -1.46 -11.63 -9.68
CA PRO A 252 -2.90 -11.48 -9.54
C PRO A 252 -3.58 -11.10 -10.86
N THR A 253 -4.82 -11.57 -11.05
CA THR A 253 -5.68 -11.11 -12.15
C THR A 253 -6.21 -9.69 -11.89
N ILE A 254 -6.72 -9.00 -12.91
CA ILE A 254 -7.33 -7.66 -12.76
C ILE A 254 -8.49 -7.68 -11.74
N ALA A 255 -9.34 -8.69 -11.75
CA ALA A 255 -10.42 -8.81 -10.78
C ALA A 255 -9.89 -8.98 -9.34
N GLN A 256 -8.80 -9.74 -9.18
CA GLN A 256 -8.13 -9.90 -7.88
C GLN A 256 -7.44 -8.60 -7.43
N LEU A 257 -6.85 -7.84 -8.35
CA LEU A 257 -6.30 -6.51 -8.07
C LEU A 257 -7.36 -5.56 -7.55
N GLN A 258 -8.51 -5.51 -8.22
CA GLN A 258 -9.63 -4.66 -7.81
C GLN A 258 -10.13 -5.04 -6.42
N SER A 259 -10.29 -6.34 -6.16
CA SER A 259 -10.66 -6.86 -4.84
C SER A 259 -9.65 -6.48 -3.76
N LEU A 260 -8.35 -6.59 -4.03
CA LEU A 260 -7.30 -6.15 -3.10
C LEU A 260 -7.32 -4.64 -2.86
N GLY A 261 -7.51 -3.85 -3.91
CA GLY A 261 -7.65 -2.39 -3.82
C GLY A 261 -8.85 -1.99 -2.95
N ASP A 262 -9.99 -2.67 -3.11
CA ASP A 262 -11.19 -2.43 -2.29
C ASP A 262 -10.97 -2.78 -0.82
N ILE A 263 -10.37 -3.95 -0.53
CA ILE A 263 -9.99 -4.35 0.83
C ILE A 263 -9.07 -3.28 1.44
N SER A 264 -8.05 -2.87 0.70
CA SER A 264 -7.04 -1.90 1.13
C SER A 264 -7.64 -0.53 1.45
N ARG A 265 -8.53 -0.01 0.59
CA ARG A 265 -9.21 1.27 0.81
C ARG A 265 -10.12 1.24 2.04
N ARG A 266 -10.89 0.16 2.22
CA ARG A 266 -11.75 0.00 3.41
C ARG A 266 -10.91 -0.07 4.68
N LEU A 267 -9.82 -0.83 4.64
CA LEU A 267 -8.89 -0.96 5.74
C LEU A 267 -8.26 0.39 6.09
N GLN A 268 -7.82 1.15 5.09
CA GLN A 268 -7.28 2.49 5.26
C GLN A 268 -8.29 3.43 5.92
N ALA A 269 -9.54 3.47 5.45
CA ALA A 269 -10.60 4.30 6.04
C ALA A 269 -10.85 3.94 7.51
N GLN A 270 -10.85 2.65 7.85
CA GLN A 270 -11.06 2.19 9.24
C GLN A 270 -9.87 2.49 10.16
N ILE A 271 -8.65 2.52 9.63
CA ILE A 271 -7.40 2.67 10.41
C ILE A 271 -7.00 4.14 10.54
N LEU A 272 -7.00 4.87 9.44
CA LEU A 272 -6.52 6.25 9.39
C LEU A 272 -7.64 7.26 9.65
N GLY A 273 -8.90 6.82 9.63
CA GLY A 273 -10.08 7.69 9.61
C GLY A 273 -10.27 8.33 8.23
N ASP A 274 -11.39 9.04 8.04
CA ASP A 274 -11.65 9.88 6.86
C ASP A 274 -10.67 11.08 6.85
N ALA A 275 -9.43 10.80 6.48
CA ALA A 275 -8.42 11.78 6.14
C ALA A 275 -7.92 11.46 4.72
N ALA A 276 -8.83 11.63 3.75
CA ALA A 276 -8.52 11.89 2.36
C ALA A 276 -9.10 13.27 2.01
#